data_AF-A0A519JS52-F1
#
_entry.id   AF-A0A519JS52-F1
#
_cell.length_a   1.000
_cell.length_b   1.000
_cell.length_c   1.000
_cell.angle_alpha   90.00
_cell.angle_beta   90.00
_cell.angle_gamma   90.00
#
_symmetry.space_group_name_H-M   'P 1'
#
loop_
_entity.id
_entity.type
_entity.pdbx_description
1 polymer ?
#
loop_
_entity_poly.entity_id
_entity_poly.type
_entity_poly.pdbx_seq_one_letter_code
_entity_poly.pdbx_strand_id
1 'polypeptide(L)'
;MFAKRQSALAAAAGAPPVKVPLRDRLAPVGRVLKKPPVAVTAAGLLLLGAAALFITVLGDPRAGAPSASAALHRQAEGPAPAPSGMDAFSMGAYQDLTGDGAMYPSLMGEAMITLPDGATVSGNGAPVTAPRIPAQPLAAAPIAALHQPGPDGQLPRIAPDGRVPAQAYARPFRPNGKPRVSIVVGGLGLNAVTTRAAIERLPPDVTLSFVPYAEGLQGWIDAARSQGHEVMIEMPMEPTGYPANDPGPYTLLSSASADEVTAKMNWLLSRATGYFAVTNYLGDRFQTSEDGMNAFMGVLRSRGVAFIDDGSMSRKPGAWARA
;
A
#
# COMPACT_ATOMS: atom_id res chain seq x y z
N MET A 1 83.60 46.88 -9.50
CA MET A 1 82.84 46.37 -10.67
C MET A 1 81.42 46.05 -10.22
N PHE A 2 80.43 46.25 -11.11
CA PHE A 2 78.97 45.99 -10.98
C PHE A 2 78.23 46.91 -9.99
N ALA A 3 77.59 48.02 -10.40
CA ALA A 3 76.41 48.24 -11.26
C ALA A 3 75.04 48.01 -10.58
N LYS A 4 74.29 49.12 -10.49
CA LYS A 4 72.85 49.30 -10.23
C LYS A 4 71.97 48.10 -10.60
N ARG A 5 71.01 47.75 -9.73
CA ARG A 5 69.54 47.73 -9.98
C ARG A 5 68.80 47.61 -8.64
N GLN A 6 68.45 48.74 -8.00
CA GLN A 6 67.44 48.70 -6.95
C GLN A 6 66.06 48.62 -7.60
N SER A 7 65.35 47.59 -7.18
CA SER A 7 64.06 47.09 -7.62
C SER A 7 62.93 48.09 -7.33
N ALA A 8 62.08 48.37 -8.33
CA ALA A 8 60.84 49.13 -8.17
C ALA A 8 59.76 48.41 -7.34
N LEU A 9 60.06 47.25 -6.75
CA LEU A 9 59.17 46.52 -5.84
C LEU A 9 59.38 46.84 -4.35
N ALA A 10 60.34 47.71 -4.01
CA ALA A 10 60.59 48.09 -2.61
C ALA A 10 59.80 49.33 -2.12
N ALA A 11 59.01 49.99 -2.97
CA ALA A 11 58.25 51.19 -2.60
C ALA A 11 56.75 50.96 -2.28
N ALA A 12 56.29 49.70 -2.26
CA ALA A 12 54.88 49.37 -2.00
C ALA A 12 54.66 48.33 -0.88
N ALA A 13 55.66 48.11 -0.02
CA ALA A 13 55.51 47.32 1.19
C ALA A 13 55.24 48.27 2.38
N GLY A 14 53.96 48.54 2.68
CA GLY A 14 53.59 49.33 3.86
C GLY A 14 52.34 50.21 3.75
N ALA A 15 51.63 50.22 2.62
CA ALA A 15 50.34 50.91 2.55
C ALA A 15 49.25 50.06 3.23
N PRO A 16 48.50 50.59 4.22
CA PRO A 16 47.41 49.84 4.85
C PRO A 16 46.31 49.54 3.82
N PRO A 17 45.61 48.39 3.92
CA PRO A 17 44.54 48.06 2.99
C PRO A 17 43.47 49.15 3.02
N VAL A 18 43.20 49.75 1.86
CA VAL A 18 42.15 50.76 1.71
C VAL A 18 40.82 50.11 2.08
N LYS A 19 40.20 50.60 3.15
CA LYS A 19 38.86 50.18 3.59
C LYS A 19 37.85 50.71 2.59
N VAL A 20 37.63 49.97 1.50
CA VAL A 20 36.53 50.26 0.57
C VAL A 20 35.23 49.99 1.31
N PRO A 21 34.35 51.00 1.48
CA PRO A 21 33.09 50.81 2.19
C PRO A 21 32.21 49.84 1.40
N LEU A 22 31.46 48.99 2.10
CA LEU A 22 30.66 47.90 1.53
C LEU A 22 29.73 48.38 0.39
N ARG A 23 29.24 49.61 0.49
CA ARG A 23 28.42 50.30 -0.53
C ARG A 23 29.12 50.41 -1.89
N ASP A 24 30.42 50.67 -1.91
CA ASP A 24 31.18 50.86 -3.15
C ASP A 24 31.55 49.50 -3.78
N ARG A 25 31.64 48.44 -2.97
CA ARG A 25 31.76 47.06 -3.46
C ARG A 25 30.46 46.52 -4.06
N LEU A 26 29.30 46.97 -3.58
CA LEU A 26 27.97 46.54 -4.05
C LEU A 26 27.38 47.46 -5.13
N ALA A 27 27.95 48.64 -5.34
CA ALA A 27 27.56 49.60 -6.38
C ALA A 27 27.43 49.01 -7.80
N PRO A 28 28.36 48.14 -8.29
CA PRO A 28 28.21 47.54 -9.62
C PRO A 28 27.02 46.58 -9.71
N VAL A 29 26.76 45.81 -8.64
CA VAL A 29 25.63 44.86 -8.56
C VAL A 29 24.29 45.61 -8.58
N GLY A 30 24.18 46.70 -7.81
CA GLY A 30 23.00 47.56 -7.80
C GLY A 30 22.72 48.24 -9.14
N ARG A 31 23.75 48.56 -9.94
CA ARG A 31 23.58 49.16 -11.28
C ARG A 31 23.10 48.13 -12.32
N VAL A 32 23.52 46.87 -12.19
CA VAL A 32 23.06 45.76 -13.05
C VAL A 32 21.62 45.35 -12.73
N LEU A 33 21.26 45.29 -11.44
CA LEU A 33 19.90 44.98 -10.99
C LEU A 33 18.87 46.06 -11.34
N LYS A 34 19.28 47.33 -11.55
CA LYS A 34 18.38 48.41 -11.98
C LYS A 34 17.94 48.30 -13.44
N LYS A 35 18.52 47.40 -14.24
CA LYS A 35 18.06 47.15 -15.62
C LYS A 35 16.74 46.38 -15.55
N PRO A 36 15.64 46.87 -16.18
CA PRO A 36 14.32 46.24 -16.11
C PRO A 36 14.31 44.72 -16.39
N PRO A 37 14.97 44.20 -17.45
CA PRO A 37 14.94 42.76 -17.71
C PRO A 37 15.74 41.93 -16.69
N VAL A 38 16.76 42.51 -16.06
CA VAL A 38 17.58 41.83 -15.03
C VAL A 38 16.84 41.78 -13.70
N ALA A 39 16.12 42.84 -13.35
CA ALA A 39 15.27 42.87 -12.16
C ALA A 39 14.16 41.81 -12.23
N VAL A 40 13.48 41.70 -13.38
CA VAL A 40 12.38 40.74 -13.58
C VAL A 40 12.88 39.30 -13.53
N THR A 41 14.01 39.00 -14.18
CA THR A 41 14.61 37.66 -14.17
C THR A 41 15.12 37.27 -12.78
N ALA A 42 15.77 38.18 -12.07
CA ALA A 42 16.21 37.95 -10.69
C ALA A 42 15.02 37.71 -9.74
N ALA A 43 13.94 38.49 -9.86
CA ALA A 43 12.73 38.28 -9.07
C ALA A 43 12.05 36.94 -9.39
N GLY A 44 12.00 36.55 -10.67
CA GLY A 44 11.48 35.25 -11.09
C GLY A 44 12.27 34.07 -10.52
N LEU A 45 13.60 34.14 -10.56
CA LEU A 45 14.47 33.13 -9.97
C LEU A 45 14.31 33.05 -8.45
N LEU A 46 14.16 34.19 -7.78
CA LEU A 46 13.95 34.24 -6.33
C LEU A 46 12.58 33.64 -5.96
N LEU A 47 11.54 33.93 -6.74
CA LEU A 47 10.20 33.36 -6.52
C LEU A 47 10.17 31.84 -6.77
N LEU A 48 10.84 31.36 -7.83
CA LEU A 48 10.99 29.91 -8.07
C LEU A 48 11.81 29.24 -6.96
N GLY A 49 12.89 29.88 -6.50
CA GLY A 49 13.71 29.40 -5.38
C GLY A 49 12.92 29.35 -4.07
N ALA A 50 12.13 30.37 -3.78
CA ALA A 50 11.25 30.42 -2.61
C ALA A 50 10.14 29.35 -2.69
N ALA A 51 9.56 29.11 -3.87
CA ALA A 51 8.58 28.06 -4.07
C ALA A 51 9.20 26.66 -3.90
N ALA A 52 10.40 26.43 -4.43
CA ALA A 52 11.14 25.18 -4.24
C ALA A 52 11.51 24.96 -2.76
N LEU A 53 11.94 26.01 -2.07
CA LEU A 53 12.22 25.96 -0.63
C LEU A 53 10.94 25.70 0.18
N PHE A 54 9.83 26.32 -0.18
CA PHE A 54 8.54 26.09 0.46
C PHE A 54 8.08 24.63 0.29
N ILE A 55 8.20 24.07 -0.92
CA ILE A 55 7.86 22.66 -1.18
C ILE A 55 8.77 21.71 -0.40
N THR A 56 10.06 22.00 -0.30
CA THR A 56 11.03 21.11 0.37
C THR A 56 11.02 21.22 1.90
N VAL A 57 10.71 22.40 2.47
CA VAL A 57 10.73 22.64 3.92
C VAL A 57 9.35 22.50 4.56
N LEU A 58 8.28 22.93 3.88
CA LEU A 58 6.90 22.90 4.39
C LEU A 58 6.02 21.83 3.71
N GLY A 59 6.43 21.29 2.57
CA GLY A 59 5.72 20.19 1.94
C GLY A 59 5.98 18.91 2.70
N ASP A 60 4.96 18.40 3.40
CA ASP A 60 4.97 17.01 3.86
C ASP A 60 4.66 16.12 2.64
N PRO A 61 5.63 15.31 2.15
CA PRO A 61 5.39 14.41 1.02
C PRO A 61 4.31 13.35 1.30
N ARG A 62 3.88 13.19 2.57
CA ARG A 62 2.81 12.27 2.99
C ARG A 62 1.45 12.92 3.15
N ALA A 63 1.33 14.24 2.98
CA ALA A 63 0.05 14.95 3.11
C ALA A 63 -1.04 14.46 2.13
N GLY A 64 -0.65 13.86 0.99
CA GLY A 64 -1.58 13.28 0.02
C GLY A 64 -2.05 11.85 0.31
N ALA A 65 -1.47 11.17 1.30
CA ALA A 65 -1.78 9.77 1.63
C ALA A 65 -1.61 9.50 3.14
N PRO A 66 -2.51 10.02 4.00
CA PRO A 66 -2.44 9.76 5.43
C PRO A 66 -2.62 8.26 5.70
N SER A 67 -1.57 7.62 6.21
CA SER A 67 -1.59 6.21 6.62
C SER A 67 -1.57 6.12 8.15
N ALA A 68 -2.49 5.36 8.73
CA ALA A 68 -2.50 5.03 10.16
C ALA A 68 -2.55 3.51 10.34
N SER A 69 -1.70 2.97 11.22
CA SER A 69 -1.67 1.54 11.55
C SER A 69 -2.14 1.32 12.98
N ALA A 70 -3.12 0.43 13.17
CA ALA A 70 -3.56 -0.01 14.49
C ALA A 70 -3.26 -1.51 14.64
N ALA A 71 -2.64 -1.89 15.76
CA ALA A 71 -2.43 -3.29 16.09
C ALA A 71 -3.73 -3.88 16.67
N LEU A 72 -4.31 -4.86 15.97
CA LEU A 72 -5.45 -5.62 16.48
C LEU A 72 -4.94 -6.65 17.51
N HIS A 73 -5.05 -6.34 18.79
CA HIS A 73 -4.84 -7.33 19.84
C HIS A 73 -6.06 -8.24 19.94
N ARG A 74 -5.93 -9.49 19.52
CA ARG A 74 -6.89 -10.53 19.90
C ARG A 74 -6.65 -10.83 21.38
N GLN A 75 -7.55 -10.39 22.24
CA GLN A 75 -7.54 -10.80 23.63
C GLN A 75 -7.71 -12.32 23.66
N ALA A 76 -6.76 -13.06 24.21
CA ALA A 76 -6.89 -14.49 24.36
C ALA A 76 -8.11 -14.75 25.25
N GLU A 77 -9.15 -15.38 24.70
CA GLU A 77 -10.21 -15.94 25.53
C GLU A 77 -9.55 -16.90 26.52
N GLY A 78 -9.81 -16.69 27.81
CA GLY A 78 -9.44 -17.64 28.84
C GLY A 78 -9.98 -19.03 28.48
N PRO A 79 -9.37 -20.11 28.98
CA PRO A 79 -9.75 -21.47 28.58
C PRO A 79 -11.24 -21.66 28.80
N ALA A 80 -12.00 -21.81 27.70
CA ALA A 80 -13.40 -22.16 27.77
C ALA A 80 -13.51 -23.48 28.55
N PRO A 81 -14.43 -23.60 29.53
CA PRO A 81 -14.66 -24.88 30.18
C PRO A 81 -15.00 -25.91 29.11
N ALA A 82 -14.31 -27.05 29.14
CA ALA A 82 -14.57 -28.13 28.20
C ALA A 82 -16.06 -28.50 28.29
N PRO A 83 -16.80 -28.50 27.16
CA PRO A 83 -18.21 -28.83 27.19
C PRO A 83 -18.37 -30.23 27.75
N SER A 84 -19.27 -30.37 28.73
CA SER A 84 -19.64 -31.68 29.22
C SER A 84 -20.40 -32.42 28.12
N GLY A 85 -20.28 -33.75 28.03
CA GLY A 85 -20.86 -34.54 26.93
C GLY A 85 -22.38 -34.41 26.75
N MET A 86 -23.07 -33.75 27.68
CA MET A 86 -24.50 -33.44 27.64
C MET A 86 -24.80 -32.10 26.93
N ASP A 87 -23.87 -31.14 26.95
CA ASP A 87 -24.07 -29.80 26.37
C ASP A 87 -23.95 -29.81 24.83
N ALA A 88 -23.21 -30.79 24.28
CA ALA A 88 -23.03 -30.96 22.83
C ALA A 88 -24.29 -31.45 22.09
N PHE A 89 -25.32 -31.93 22.82
CA PHE A 89 -26.54 -32.51 22.24
C PHE A 89 -27.82 -31.76 22.62
N SER A 90 -27.76 -30.69 23.42
CA SER A 90 -28.95 -29.88 23.71
C SER A 90 -29.11 -28.79 22.64
N MET A 91 -30.10 -28.96 21.77
CA MET A 91 -30.62 -27.92 20.87
C MET A 91 -31.40 -26.86 21.70
N GLY A 92 -30.72 -26.18 22.62
CA GLY A 92 -31.32 -25.26 23.59
C GLY A 92 -30.94 -23.78 23.45
N ALA A 93 -29.98 -23.41 22.62
CA ALA A 93 -29.44 -22.05 22.58
C ALA A 93 -30.11 -21.09 21.57
N TYR A 94 -31.33 -21.38 21.14
CA TYR A 94 -32.15 -20.48 20.30
C TYR A 94 -33.45 -20.12 20.99
N GLN A 95 -33.38 -19.67 22.24
CA GLN A 95 -34.53 -19.00 22.83
C GLN A 95 -34.07 -17.83 23.69
N ASP A 96 -34.75 -16.72 23.42
CA ASP A 96 -34.97 -15.57 24.28
C ASP A 96 -34.14 -14.32 23.99
N LEU A 97 -34.79 -13.19 24.29
CA LEU A 97 -34.43 -11.78 24.11
C LEU A 97 -35.19 -11.05 22.98
N THR A 98 -36.49 -11.33 22.90
CA THR A 98 -37.48 -10.25 22.71
C THR A 98 -37.61 -9.50 24.03
N GLY A 99 -37.04 -8.29 24.13
CA GLY A 99 -37.11 -7.46 25.33
C GLY A 99 -37.21 -5.97 24.99
N ASP A 100 -38.20 -5.33 25.62
CA ASP A 100 -38.81 -4.04 25.33
C ASP A 100 -37.92 -2.79 25.46
N GLY A 101 -38.44 -1.70 24.88
CA GLY A 101 -37.75 -0.44 24.60
C GLY A 101 -37.48 0.54 25.75
N ALA A 102 -36.51 1.42 25.49
CA ALA A 102 -36.51 2.84 25.89
C ALA A 102 -35.50 3.63 25.03
N MET A 103 -35.96 4.67 24.35
CA MET A 103 -35.16 5.60 23.53
C MET A 103 -34.46 6.66 24.39
N TYR A 104 -33.19 6.94 24.09
CA TYR A 104 -32.56 8.24 24.37
C TYR A 104 -31.75 8.71 23.14
N PRO A 105 -31.99 9.93 22.62
CA PRO A 105 -31.33 10.43 21.42
C PRO A 105 -30.14 11.34 21.76
N SER A 106 -28.93 10.78 21.81
CA SER A 106 -27.71 11.60 21.70
C SER A 106 -26.48 10.72 21.53
N LEU A 107 -26.00 10.57 20.29
CA LEU A 107 -24.60 10.36 19.90
C LEU A 107 -24.53 10.32 18.37
N MET A 108 -24.60 11.52 17.77
CA MET A 108 -24.34 11.72 16.35
C MET A 108 -22.84 11.53 16.09
N GLY A 109 -22.48 10.37 15.54
CA GLY A 109 -21.12 10.07 15.09
C GLY A 109 -20.81 8.57 15.04
N GLU A 110 -21.70 7.73 14.50
CA GLU A 110 -21.42 6.29 14.42
C GLU A 110 -20.54 5.93 13.22
N ALA A 111 -19.32 5.48 13.50
CA ALA A 111 -18.60 4.57 12.63
C ALA A 111 -19.25 3.19 12.74
N MET A 112 -19.90 2.73 11.67
CA MET A 112 -20.51 1.40 11.62
C MET A 112 -19.41 0.34 11.51
N ILE A 113 -19.17 -0.39 12.60
CA ILE A 113 -18.25 -1.55 12.61
C ILE A 113 -19.05 -2.77 12.17
N THR A 114 -18.68 -3.39 11.05
CA THR A 114 -19.27 -4.64 10.57
C THR A 114 -18.53 -5.83 11.18
N LEU A 115 -19.17 -6.58 12.07
CA LEU A 115 -18.64 -7.84 12.60
C LEU A 115 -19.14 -9.04 11.79
N PRO A 116 -18.30 -10.08 11.60
CA PRO A 116 -18.76 -11.37 11.08
C PRO A 116 -19.77 -12.02 12.04
N ASP A 117 -20.72 -12.76 11.49
CA ASP A 117 -21.74 -13.57 12.19
C ASP A 117 -22.80 -12.84 13.03
N GLY A 118 -23.11 -11.57 12.76
CA GLY A 118 -24.09 -10.85 13.58
C GLY A 118 -23.63 -10.70 15.05
N ALA A 119 -22.32 -10.79 15.28
CA ALA A 119 -21.76 -10.57 16.60
C ALA A 119 -22.04 -9.13 17.05
N THR A 120 -22.62 -9.01 18.22
CA THR A 120 -22.90 -7.75 18.91
C THR A 120 -21.66 -7.33 19.67
N VAL A 121 -21.07 -6.18 19.36
CA VAL A 121 -20.12 -5.56 20.29
C VAL A 121 -20.94 -4.88 21.38
N SER A 122 -21.04 -5.53 22.54
CA SER A 122 -21.55 -4.86 23.74
C SER A 122 -20.38 -4.09 24.36
N GLY A 123 -20.12 -2.88 23.86
CA GLY A 123 -19.45 -1.86 24.67
C GLY A 123 -20.45 -1.29 25.68
N ASN A 124 -20.08 -0.22 26.39
CA ASN A 124 -21.02 0.55 27.25
C ASN A 124 -22.14 1.27 26.45
N GLY A 125 -22.51 0.78 25.26
CA GLY A 125 -23.51 1.32 24.33
C GLY A 125 -24.34 0.20 23.67
N ALA A 126 -25.31 0.59 22.84
CA ALA A 126 -26.29 -0.32 22.24
C ALA A 126 -25.64 -1.41 21.37
N PRO A 127 -26.21 -2.64 21.31
CA PRO A 127 -25.72 -3.70 20.44
C PRO A 127 -25.90 -3.28 18.98
N VAL A 128 -24.80 -2.95 18.30
CA VAL A 128 -24.78 -2.70 16.86
C VAL A 128 -24.71 -4.06 16.16
N THR A 129 -25.81 -4.49 15.55
CA THR A 129 -25.79 -5.64 14.64
C THR A 129 -25.36 -5.15 13.27
N ALA A 130 -24.25 -5.68 12.76
CA ALA A 130 -23.82 -5.41 11.39
C ALA A 130 -24.92 -5.84 10.40
N PRO A 131 -25.38 -4.95 9.49
CA PRO A 131 -26.37 -5.33 8.51
C PRO A 131 -25.81 -6.42 7.60
N ARG A 132 -26.55 -7.52 7.46
CA ARG A 132 -26.25 -8.55 6.47
C ARG A 132 -26.57 -7.99 5.08
N ILE A 133 -25.55 -7.53 4.37
CA ILE A 133 -25.68 -7.15 2.97
C ILE A 133 -25.72 -8.45 2.16
N PRO A 134 -26.76 -8.72 1.38
CA PRO A 134 -26.81 -9.93 0.55
C PRO A 134 -25.64 -9.93 -0.43
N ALA A 135 -25.05 -11.11 -0.64
CA ALA A 135 -23.99 -11.30 -1.62
C ALA A 135 -24.43 -10.77 -2.98
N GLN A 136 -23.60 -9.92 -3.59
CA GLN A 136 -23.75 -9.51 -4.99
C GLN A 136 -22.61 -10.14 -5.76
N PRO A 137 -22.85 -11.29 -6.43
CA PRO A 137 -21.80 -12.01 -7.12
C PRO A 137 -21.09 -11.12 -8.15
N LEU A 138 -19.76 -11.16 -8.17
CA LEU A 138 -18.99 -10.54 -9.23
C LEU A 138 -18.97 -11.43 -10.48
N ALA A 139 -18.56 -10.87 -11.62
CA ALA A 139 -18.41 -11.64 -12.86
C ALA A 139 -17.53 -12.88 -12.63
N ALA A 140 -17.99 -14.04 -13.12
CA ALA A 140 -17.20 -15.27 -13.03
C ALA A 140 -15.86 -15.12 -13.77
N ALA A 141 -14.80 -15.68 -13.18
CA ALA A 141 -13.50 -15.76 -13.81
C ALA A 141 -13.36 -17.12 -14.53
N PRO A 142 -12.58 -17.19 -15.62
CA PRO A 142 -11.93 -16.07 -16.31
C PRO A 142 -12.90 -15.29 -17.22
N ILE A 143 -12.77 -13.96 -17.23
CA ILE A 143 -13.44 -13.12 -18.23
C ILE A 143 -12.73 -13.28 -19.58
N ALA A 144 -13.51 -13.43 -20.65
CA ALA A 144 -13.01 -13.57 -22.01
C ALA A 144 -12.07 -12.42 -22.41
N ALA A 145 -11.01 -12.75 -23.15
CA ALA A 145 -9.97 -11.85 -23.65
C ALA A 145 -9.04 -11.19 -22.60
N LEU A 146 -9.25 -11.40 -21.30
CA LEU A 146 -8.40 -10.90 -20.20
C LEU A 146 -7.36 -11.90 -19.71
N HIS A 147 -7.18 -13.01 -20.42
CA HIS A 147 -6.15 -14.00 -20.16
C HIS A 147 -5.53 -14.50 -21.48
N GLN A 148 -4.31 -15.00 -21.42
CA GLN A 148 -3.61 -15.69 -22.51
C GLN A 148 -2.87 -16.92 -21.98
N PRO A 149 -2.59 -17.92 -22.82
CA PRO A 149 -1.64 -18.96 -22.49
C PRO A 149 -0.26 -18.36 -22.16
N GLY A 150 0.39 -18.91 -21.14
CA GLY A 150 1.76 -18.66 -20.75
C GLY A 150 2.48 -19.97 -20.45
N PRO A 151 3.79 -19.92 -20.14
CA PRO A 151 4.60 -21.11 -19.90
C PRO A 151 4.10 -21.96 -18.71
N ASP A 152 3.62 -21.29 -17.65
CA ASP A 152 3.22 -21.94 -16.39
C ASP A 152 1.70 -22.06 -16.19
N GLY A 153 0.91 -21.52 -17.12
CA GLY A 153 -0.55 -21.46 -17.02
C GLY A 153 -1.14 -20.23 -17.70
N GLN A 154 -2.39 -19.90 -17.36
CA GLN A 154 -3.05 -18.73 -17.94
C GLN A 154 -2.54 -17.45 -17.28
N LEU A 155 -2.01 -16.53 -18.08
CA LEU A 155 -1.55 -15.24 -17.60
C LEU A 155 -2.60 -14.16 -17.86
N PRO A 156 -2.74 -13.16 -16.97
CA PRO A 156 -3.55 -11.99 -17.25
C PRO A 156 -3.03 -11.28 -18.51
N ARG A 157 -3.94 -10.59 -19.20
CA ARG A 157 -3.57 -9.70 -20.31
C ARG A 157 -4.55 -8.54 -20.42
N ILE A 158 -4.09 -7.49 -21.06
CA ILE A 158 -4.95 -6.41 -21.55
C ILE A 158 -5.74 -6.94 -22.76
N ALA A 159 -7.04 -6.76 -22.74
CA ALA A 159 -7.91 -7.17 -23.84
C ALA A 159 -7.69 -6.27 -25.08
N PRO A 160 -7.99 -6.76 -26.30
CA PRO A 160 -7.81 -5.97 -27.53
C PRO A 160 -8.67 -4.69 -27.56
N ASP A 161 -9.75 -4.66 -26.78
CA ASP A 161 -10.64 -3.50 -26.59
C ASP A 161 -10.13 -2.51 -25.53
N GLY A 162 -8.95 -2.75 -24.95
CA GLY A 162 -8.31 -1.89 -23.94
C GLY A 162 -8.74 -2.17 -22.51
N ARG A 163 -9.67 -3.10 -22.25
CA ARG A 163 -10.02 -3.50 -20.88
C ARG A 163 -8.81 -4.14 -20.19
N VAL A 164 -8.58 -3.76 -18.94
CA VAL A 164 -7.49 -4.29 -18.11
C VAL A 164 -8.05 -5.13 -16.95
N PRO A 165 -7.37 -6.19 -16.51
CA PRO A 165 -7.75 -6.96 -15.33
C PRO A 165 -8.05 -6.10 -14.09
N ALA A 166 -7.25 -5.06 -13.85
CA ALA A 166 -7.41 -4.13 -12.73
C ALA A 166 -8.76 -3.41 -12.68
N GLN A 167 -9.45 -3.27 -13.81
CA GLN A 167 -10.77 -2.62 -13.87
C GLN A 167 -11.88 -3.66 -14.01
N ALA A 168 -11.68 -4.70 -14.81
CA ALA A 168 -12.71 -5.67 -15.12
C ALA A 168 -13.01 -6.64 -13.97
N TYR A 169 -12.03 -6.93 -13.13
CA TYR A 169 -12.21 -7.78 -11.95
C TYR A 169 -12.49 -7.00 -10.67
N ALA A 170 -12.43 -5.67 -10.71
CA ALA A 170 -12.70 -4.80 -9.57
C ALA A 170 -14.19 -4.81 -9.18
N ARG A 171 -14.46 -4.64 -7.88
CA ARG A 171 -15.83 -4.51 -7.37
C ARG A 171 -16.38 -3.12 -7.72
N PRO A 172 -17.57 -3.02 -8.35
CA PRO A 172 -18.18 -1.73 -8.63
C PRO A 172 -18.48 -0.96 -7.34
N PHE A 173 -18.11 0.32 -7.31
CA PHE A 173 -18.41 1.22 -6.20
C PHE A 173 -18.98 2.53 -6.72
N ARG A 174 -20.07 3.02 -6.10
CA ARG A 174 -20.67 4.33 -6.40
C ARG A 174 -20.36 5.32 -5.28
N PRO A 175 -19.54 6.36 -5.53
CA PRO A 175 -19.27 7.39 -4.54
C PRO A 175 -20.56 8.10 -4.10
N ASN A 176 -20.68 8.33 -2.79
CA ASN A 176 -21.82 9.00 -2.17
C ASN A 176 -21.43 10.32 -1.48
N GLY A 177 -20.25 10.86 -1.80
CA GLY A 177 -19.71 12.08 -1.20
C GLY A 177 -19.08 11.91 0.19
N LYS A 178 -19.10 10.71 0.78
CA LYS A 178 -18.46 10.42 2.08
C LYS A 178 -17.00 9.96 1.91
N PRO A 179 -16.16 10.07 2.96
CA PRO A 179 -14.84 9.43 2.98
C PRO A 179 -14.95 7.93 2.66
N ARG A 180 -13.95 7.42 1.95
CA ARG A 180 -13.90 6.03 1.50
C ARG A 180 -12.84 5.28 2.30
N VAL A 181 -13.18 4.07 2.70
CA VAL A 181 -12.26 3.14 3.37
C VAL A 181 -12.30 1.83 2.59
N SER A 182 -11.14 1.24 2.35
CA SER A 182 -10.98 -0.11 1.81
C SER A 182 -10.34 -0.99 2.86
N ILE A 183 -10.85 -2.21 3.02
CA ILE A 183 -10.30 -3.21 3.95
C ILE A 183 -9.85 -4.40 3.12
N VAL A 184 -8.60 -4.81 3.31
CA VAL A 184 -8.02 -6.02 2.70
C VAL A 184 -7.72 -7.02 3.80
N VAL A 185 -8.17 -8.26 3.64
CA VAL A 185 -7.81 -9.38 4.51
C VAL A 185 -6.93 -10.34 3.73
N GLY A 186 -5.67 -10.46 4.14
CA GLY A 186 -4.65 -11.30 3.50
C GLY A 186 -4.37 -12.63 4.19
N GLY A 187 -3.40 -13.37 3.66
CA GLY A 187 -2.95 -14.68 4.15
C GLY A 187 -3.93 -15.82 3.90
N LEU A 188 -4.90 -15.63 2.99
CA LEU A 188 -5.94 -16.62 2.73
C LEU A 188 -5.43 -17.75 1.84
N GLY A 189 -5.97 -18.95 2.04
CA GLY A 189 -5.65 -20.17 1.28
C GLY A 189 -4.72 -21.15 1.97
N LEU A 190 -4.01 -20.75 3.03
CA LEU A 190 -3.18 -21.68 3.84
C LEU A 190 -4.01 -22.56 4.77
N ASN A 191 -5.09 -22.01 5.35
CA ASN A 191 -6.01 -22.74 6.22
C ASN A 191 -7.41 -22.70 5.60
N ALA A 192 -7.90 -23.86 5.14
CA ALA A 192 -9.19 -23.97 4.48
C ALA A 192 -10.38 -23.51 5.35
N VAL A 193 -10.33 -23.77 6.67
CA VAL A 193 -11.39 -23.39 7.61
C VAL A 193 -11.45 -21.88 7.76
N THR A 194 -10.32 -21.24 8.04
CA THR A 194 -10.24 -19.77 8.17
C THR A 194 -10.57 -19.07 6.84
N THR A 195 -10.12 -19.65 5.72
CA THR A 195 -10.37 -19.11 4.38
C THR A 195 -11.86 -19.15 4.04
N ARG A 196 -12.52 -20.29 4.31
CA ARG A 196 -13.97 -20.42 4.14
C ARG A 196 -14.73 -19.44 5.03
N ALA A 197 -14.36 -19.35 6.31
CA ALA A 197 -14.98 -18.41 7.23
C ALA A 197 -14.82 -16.95 6.76
N ALA A 198 -13.66 -16.57 6.23
CA ALA A 198 -13.46 -15.23 5.66
C ALA A 198 -14.40 -14.97 4.47
N ILE A 199 -14.53 -15.93 3.55
CA ILE A 199 -15.41 -15.81 2.37
C ILE A 199 -16.90 -15.76 2.75
N GLU A 200 -17.32 -16.54 3.74
CA GLU A 200 -18.75 -16.69 4.07
C GLU A 200 -19.24 -15.63 5.05
N ARG A 201 -18.36 -15.08 5.90
CA ARG A 201 -18.75 -14.26 7.05
C ARG A 201 -18.37 -12.79 6.91
N LEU A 202 -17.37 -12.45 6.10
CA LEU A 202 -17.00 -11.05 5.88
C LEU A 202 -17.99 -10.39 4.92
N PRO A 203 -18.29 -9.10 5.10
CA PRO A 203 -19.08 -8.36 4.13
C PRO A 203 -18.41 -8.38 2.75
N PRO A 204 -19.20 -8.40 1.66
CA PRO A 204 -18.68 -8.51 0.30
C PRO A 204 -17.87 -7.27 -0.14
N ASP A 205 -17.92 -6.18 0.62
CA ASP A 205 -17.10 -4.97 0.43
C ASP A 205 -15.65 -5.12 0.96
N VAL A 206 -15.33 -6.23 1.64
CA VAL A 206 -13.96 -6.55 2.06
C VAL A 206 -13.24 -7.25 0.90
N THR A 207 -12.06 -6.74 0.53
CA THR A 207 -11.19 -7.37 -0.47
C THR A 207 -10.42 -8.52 0.16
N LEU A 208 -10.35 -9.66 -0.52
CA LEU A 208 -9.69 -10.87 -0.04
C LEU A 208 -8.39 -11.11 -0.81
N SER A 209 -7.28 -11.26 -0.09
CA SER A 209 -5.95 -11.48 -0.66
C SER A 209 -5.47 -12.90 -0.33
N PHE A 210 -5.06 -13.63 -1.37
CA PHE A 210 -4.71 -15.05 -1.27
C PHE A 210 -3.23 -15.29 -1.51
N VAL A 211 -2.68 -16.25 -0.78
CA VAL A 211 -1.31 -16.73 -1.02
C VAL A 211 -1.25 -17.51 -2.35
N PRO A 212 -0.16 -17.37 -3.13
CA PRO A 212 -0.05 -18.00 -4.46
C PRO A 212 0.15 -19.53 -4.38
N TYR A 213 0.50 -20.03 -3.20
CA TYR A 213 0.77 -21.44 -2.91
C TYR A 213 -0.44 -22.22 -2.41
N ALA A 214 -1.60 -21.57 -2.27
CA ALA A 214 -2.80 -22.22 -1.76
C ALA A 214 -3.21 -23.40 -2.65
N GLU A 215 -3.53 -24.52 -2.01
CA GLU A 215 -4.11 -25.67 -2.70
C GLU A 215 -5.52 -25.29 -3.20
N GLY A 216 -5.81 -25.61 -4.46
CA GLY A 216 -7.10 -25.27 -5.06
C GLY A 216 -7.37 -23.77 -5.17
N LEU A 217 -6.33 -22.92 -5.26
CA LEU A 217 -6.43 -21.45 -5.29
C LEU A 217 -7.57 -20.92 -6.18
N GLN A 218 -7.70 -21.39 -7.42
CA GLN A 218 -8.77 -20.94 -8.32
C GLN A 218 -10.17 -21.16 -7.72
N GLY A 219 -10.41 -22.29 -7.05
CA GLY A 219 -11.68 -22.57 -6.40
C GLY A 219 -11.99 -21.61 -5.25
N TRP A 220 -10.97 -21.19 -4.49
CA TRP A 220 -11.14 -20.16 -3.46
C TRP A 220 -11.48 -18.79 -4.06
N ILE A 221 -10.85 -18.43 -5.17
CA ILE A 221 -11.16 -17.18 -5.88
C ILE A 221 -12.58 -17.21 -6.45
N ASP A 222 -12.99 -18.32 -7.06
CA ASP A 222 -14.33 -18.47 -7.62
C ASP A 222 -15.38 -18.36 -6.51
N ALA A 223 -15.15 -19.00 -5.35
CA ALA A 223 -16.01 -18.89 -4.19
C ALA A 223 -16.08 -17.45 -3.65
N ALA A 224 -14.94 -16.78 -3.48
CA ALA A 224 -14.87 -15.39 -3.03
C ALA A 224 -15.65 -14.45 -3.97
N ARG A 225 -15.46 -14.59 -5.29
CA ARG A 225 -16.16 -13.78 -6.31
C ARG A 225 -17.66 -14.07 -6.32
N SER A 226 -18.07 -15.32 -6.09
CA SER A 226 -19.49 -15.67 -5.98
C SER A 226 -20.17 -15.02 -4.78
N GLN A 227 -19.43 -14.74 -3.70
CA GLN A 227 -19.91 -13.97 -2.55
C GLN A 227 -19.80 -12.45 -2.75
N GLY A 228 -19.14 -12.00 -3.82
CA GLY A 228 -19.02 -10.60 -4.18
C GLY A 228 -17.68 -9.95 -3.81
N HIS A 229 -16.76 -10.71 -3.21
CA HIS A 229 -15.46 -10.16 -2.81
C HIS A 229 -14.61 -9.81 -4.03
N GLU A 230 -13.98 -8.65 -3.95
CA GLU A 230 -12.84 -8.33 -4.79
C GLU A 230 -11.62 -9.15 -4.35
N VAL A 231 -10.77 -9.57 -5.29
CA VAL A 231 -9.71 -10.55 -5.00
C VAL A 231 -8.33 -10.05 -5.43
N MET A 232 -7.33 -10.33 -4.59
CA MET A 232 -5.91 -10.06 -4.82
C MET A 232 -5.05 -11.31 -4.63
N ILE A 233 -3.83 -11.28 -5.19
CA ILE A 233 -2.80 -12.30 -4.94
C ILE A 233 -1.60 -11.67 -4.24
N GLU A 234 -1.04 -12.39 -3.27
CA GLU A 234 0.15 -11.98 -2.53
C GLU A 234 1.42 -12.36 -3.28
N MET A 235 2.30 -11.38 -3.48
CA MET A 235 3.58 -11.55 -4.16
C MET A 235 4.66 -11.74 -3.08
N PRO A 236 5.24 -12.95 -2.95
CA PRO A 236 6.31 -13.21 -2.00
C PRO A 236 7.55 -12.41 -2.40
N MET A 237 8.02 -11.53 -1.53
CA MET A 237 9.15 -10.63 -1.79
C MET A 237 10.21 -10.76 -0.69
N GLU A 238 11.47 -10.63 -1.06
CA GLU A 238 12.60 -10.80 -0.14
C GLU A 238 12.53 -9.84 1.05
N PRO A 239 12.48 -10.38 2.29
CA PRO A 239 12.65 -9.58 3.49
C PRO A 239 14.13 -9.37 3.84
N THR A 240 14.44 -8.41 4.71
CA THR A 240 15.80 -8.24 5.28
C THR A 240 16.31 -9.51 5.99
N GLY A 241 15.41 -10.34 6.54
CA GLY A 241 15.73 -11.60 7.23
C GLY A 241 15.92 -12.84 6.35
N TYR A 242 15.92 -12.69 5.02
CA TYR A 242 16.11 -13.82 4.10
C TYR A 242 17.55 -14.40 4.18
N PRO A 243 17.75 -15.74 4.15
CA PRO A 243 16.75 -16.80 3.97
C PRO A 243 16.18 -17.37 5.28
N ALA A 244 16.53 -16.84 6.45
CA ALA A 244 15.98 -17.34 7.72
C ALA A 244 14.46 -17.12 7.84
N ASN A 245 13.95 -16.08 7.19
CA ASN A 245 12.53 -15.85 6.96
C ASN A 245 12.25 -15.93 5.45
N ASP A 246 11.90 -17.12 4.96
CA ASP A 246 11.66 -17.40 3.55
C ASP A 246 10.15 -17.45 3.24
N PRO A 247 9.62 -16.52 2.43
CA PRO A 247 8.22 -16.53 1.99
C PRO A 247 7.83 -17.70 1.07
N GLY A 248 8.81 -18.40 0.49
CA GLY A 248 8.59 -19.58 -0.36
C GLY A 248 9.43 -19.60 -1.65
N PRO A 249 9.26 -20.65 -2.47
CA PRO A 249 10.17 -20.95 -3.58
C PRO A 249 10.19 -19.91 -4.71
N TYR A 250 9.13 -19.13 -4.86
CA TYR A 250 9.02 -18.09 -5.91
C TYR A 250 9.24 -16.67 -5.36
N THR A 251 9.89 -16.54 -4.21
CA THR A 251 10.24 -15.23 -3.63
C THR A 251 11.02 -14.38 -4.63
N LEU A 252 10.55 -13.15 -4.85
CA LEU A 252 11.23 -12.15 -5.66
C LEU A 252 12.44 -11.62 -4.88
N LEU A 253 13.64 -11.84 -5.41
CA LEU A 253 14.90 -11.50 -4.74
C LEU A 253 15.47 -10.19 -5.28
N SER A 254 16.03 -9.37 -4.40
CA SER A 254 16.72 -8.11 -4.72
C SER A 254 17.94 -8.33 -5.61
N SER A 255 18.58 -9.49 -5.48
CA SER A 255 19.74 -9.91 -6.28
C SER A 255 19.38 -10.60 -7.59
N ALA A 256 18.09 -10.83 -7.86
CA ALA A 256 17.66 -11.49 -9.09
C ALA A 256 17.77 -10.52 -10.28
N SER A 257 18.10 -11.06 -11.44
CA SER A 257 18.01 -10.36 -12.72
C SER A 257 16.56 -10.06 -13.09
N ALA A 258 16.35 -9.09 -14.00
CA ALA A 258 15.02 -8.75 -14.49
C ALA A 258 14.31 -9.96 -15.16
N ASP A 259 15.05 -10.83 -15.83
CA ASP A 259 14.51 -12.04 -16.47
C ASP A 259 14.05 -13.07 -15.43
N GLU A 260 14.80 -13.25 -14.34
CA GLU A 260 14.41 -14.13 -13.23
C GLU A 260 13.18 -13.59 -12.49
N VAL A 261 13.10 -12.27 -12.26
CA VAL A 261 11.89 -11.63 -11.70
C VAL A 261 10.71 -11.88 -12.63
N THR A 262 10.89 -11.69 -13.94
CA THR A 262 9.82 -11.91 -14.94
C THR A 262 9.36 -13.37 -14.97
N ALA A 263 10.28 -14.33 -14.92
CA ALA A 263 9.96 -15.75 -14.88
C ALA A 263 9.15 -16.11 -13.62
N LYS A 264 9.59 -15.66 -12.44
CA LYS A 264 8.85 -15.88 -11.18
C LYS A 264 7.48 -15.21 -11.22
N MET A 265 7.38 -14.00 -11.76
CA MET A 265 6.12 -13.29 -11.91
C MET A 265 5.16 -14.01 -12.87
N ASN A 266 5.64 -14.58 -13.98
CA ASN A 266 4.79 -15.39 -14.86
C ASN A 266 4.22 -16.59 -14.09
N TRP A 267 5.05 -17.30 -13.33
CA TRP A 267 4.54 -18.40 -12.51
C TRP A 267 3.50 -17.93 -11.48
N LEU A 268 3.80 -16.87 -10.71
CA LEU A 268 2.92 -16.33 -9.67
C LEU A 268 1.57 -15.84 -10.23
N LEU A 269 1.59 -15.13 -11.36
CA LEU A 269 0.38 -14.62 -12.01
C LEU A 269 -0.41 -15.73 -12.72
N SER A 270 0.23 -16.86 -13.03
CA SER A 270 -0.45 -17.99 -13.68
C SER A 270 -1.28 -18.85 -12.72
N ARG A 271 -1.12 -18.66 -11.41
CA ARG A 271 -1.69 -19.52 -10.38
C ARG A 271 -3.22 -19.49 -10.36
N ALA A 272 -3.82 -18.41 -10.80
CA ALA A 272 -5.27 -18.27 -10.90
C ALA A 272 -5.66 -17.15 -11.87
N THR A 273 -6.96 -16.95 -12.03
CA THR A 273 -7.59 -15.85 -12.75
C THR A 273 -8.67 -15.23 -11.86
N GLY A 274 -9.09 -13.99 -12.16
CA GLY A 274 -10.18 -13.35 -11.41
C GLY A 274 -9.75 -12.36 -10.32
N TYR A 275 -8.46 -12.08 -10.19
CA TYR A 275 -7.94 -11.01 -9.34
C TYR A 275 -7.71 -9.72 -10.13
N PHE A 276 -7.90 -8.58 -9.49
CA PHE A 276 -7.70 -7.26 -10.12
C PHE A 276 -6.30 -6.70 -9.83
N ALA A 277 -5.75 -7.03 -8.67
CA ALA A 277 -4.49 -6.52 -8.18
C ALA A 277 -3.66 -7.61 -7.52
N VAL A 278 -2.39 -7.28 -7.30
CA VAL A 278 -1.50 -8.02 -6.41
C VAL A 278 -1.04 -7.11 -5.27
N THR A 279 -0.69 -7.70 -4.15
CA THR A 279 -0.05 -7.01 -3.01
C THR A 279 1.29 -7.64 -2.71
N ASN A 280 2.19 -6.91 -2.07
CA ASN A 280 3.41 -7.51 -1.53
C ASN A 280 3.07 -8.39 -0.31
N TYR A 281 3.89 -9.42 -0.10
CA TYR A 281 4.01 -10.13 1.15
C TYR A 281 5.47 -10.00 1.59
N LEU A 282 5.69 -9.22 2.66
CA LEU A 282 7.00 -8.69 3.07
C LEU A 282 7.62 -7.81 1.97
N GLY A 283 8.92 -7.90 1.72
CA GLY A 283 9.60 -7.19 0.63
C GLY A 283 10.39 -5.94 1.01
N ASP A 284 10.67 -5.71 2.30
CA ASP A 284 11.44 -4.54 2.78
C ASP A 284 12.86 -4.47 2.17
N ARG A 285 13.45 -5.62 1.82
CA ARG A 285 14.72 -5.70 1.08
C ARG A 285 14.51 -5.70 -0.44
N PHE A 286 13.50 -6.39 -0.95
CA PHE A 286 13.22 -6.40 -2.40
C PHE A 286 12.99 -4.99 -2.96
N GLN A 287 12.23 -4.14 -2.25
CA GLN A 287 11.95 -2.77 -2.68
C GLN A 287 13.19 -1.89 -2.87
N THR A 288 14.34 -2.25 -2.27
CA THR A 288 15.57 -1.45 -2.40
C THR A 288 16.30 -1.74 -3.71
N SER A 289 15.91 -2.79 -4.44
CA SER A 289 16.43 -3.10 -5.77
C SER A 289 15.62 -2.36 -6.82
N GLU A 290 16.22 -1.30 -7.39
CA GLU A 290 15.59 -0.52 -8.46
C GLU A 290 15.32 -1.39 -9.69
N ASP A 291 16.28 -2.22 -10.11
CA ASP A 291 16.12 -3.14 -11.25
C ASP A 291 15.00 -4.16 -11.01
N GLY A 292 14.97 -4.76 -9.82
CA GLY A 292 13.94 -5.73 -9.44
C GLY A 292 12.54 -5.10 -9.42
N MET A 293 12.41 -3.90 -8.85
CA MET A 293 11.14 -3.19 -8.79
C MET A 293 10.68 -2.71 -10.17
N ASN A 294 11.60 -2.25 -11.02
CA ASN A 294 11.30 -1.87 -12.41
C ASN A 294 10.81 -3.07 -13.22
N ALA A 295 11.46 -4.23 -13.09
CA ALA A 295 11.00 -5.46 -13.73
C ALA A 295 9.61 -5.88 -13.23
N PHE A 296 9.41 -5.90 -11.91
CA PHE A 296 8.12 -6.22 -11.27
C PHE A 296 6.98 -5.32 -11.78
N MET A 297 7.16 -3.99 -11.69
CA MET A 297 6.15 -3.02 -12.13
C MET A 297 5.94 -3.06 -13.65
N GLY A 298 7.00 -3.32 -14.42
CA GLY A 298 6.94 -3.49 -15.86
C GLY A 298 6.05 -4.66 -16.26
N VAL A 299 6.19 -5.82 -15.60
CA VAL A 299 5.33 -6.98 -15.82
C VAL A 299 3.88 -6.64 -15.49
N LEU A 300 3.59 -6.08 -14.31
CA LEU A 300 2.21 -5.73 -13.93
C LEU A 300 1.55 -4.75 -14.91
N ARG A 301 2.29 -3.72 -15.34
CA ARG A 301 1.83 -2.75 -16.33
C ARG A 301 1.51 -3.39 -17.68
N SER A 302 2.38 -4.29 -18.17
CA SER A 302 2.15 -5.01 -19.43
C SER A 302 0.92 -5.92 -19.39
N ARG A 303 0.54 -6.37 -18.19
CA ARG A 303 -0.58 -7.28 -17.94
C ARG A 303 -1.87 -6.56 -17.57
N GLY A 304 -1.80 -5.26 -17.24
CA GLY A 304 -2.94 -4.47 -16.79
C GLY A 304 -3.44 -4.84 -15.39
N VAL A 305 -2.55 -5.31 -14.53
CA VAL A 305 -2.84 -5.71 -13.14
C VAL A 305 -2.40 -4.58 -12.20
N ALA A 306 -3.21 -4.26 -11.21
CA ALA A 306 -2.87 -3.23 -10.23
C ALA A 306 -1.90 -3.76 -9.15
N PHE A 307 -1.16 -2.86 -8.53
CA PHE A 307 -0.32 -3.14 -7.37
C PHE A 307 -0.80 -2.29 -6.19
N ILE A 308 -0.93 -2.92 -5.03
CA ILE A 308 -1.23 -2.25 -3.76
C ILE A 308 -0.11 -2.61 -2.79
N ASP A 309 0.58 -1.60 -2.26
CA ASP A 309 1.56 -1.77 -1.18
C ASP A 309 0.80 -1.84 0.16
N ASP A 310 1.03 -2.90 0.94
CA ASP A 310 0.46 -3.07 2.28
C ASP A 310 1.14 -2.19 3.34
N GLY A 311 2.17 -1.42 2.95
CA GLY A 311 2.97 -0.52 3.78
C GLY A 311 4.07 -1.21 4.58
N SER A 312 4.17 -2.55 4.52
CA SER A 312 5.19 -3.31 5.23
C SER A 312 6.57 -3.22 4.58
N MET A 313 6.65 -2.98 3.26
CA MET A 313 7.93 -2.77 2.58
C MET A 313 8.63 -1.52 3.10
N SER A 314 7.89 -0.42 3.30
CA SER A 314 8.42 0.86 3.80
C SER A 314 8.90 0.83 5.28
N ARG A 315 8.78 -0.31 5.97
CA ARG A 315 9.29 -0.45 7.34
C ARG A 315 10.82 -0.39 7.32
N LYS A 316 11.38 0.68 7.87
CA LYS A 316 12.82 0.73 8.18
C LYS A 316 13.18 -0.42 9.13
N PRO A 317 14.24 -1.20 8.87
CA PRO A 317 14.79 -2.12 9.86
C PRO A 317 15.09 -1.34 11.16
N GLY A 318 14.50 -1.77 12.27
CA GLY A 318 14.66 -1.13 13.58
C GLY A 318 13.42 -0.39 14.12
N ALA A 319 12.32 -0.29 13.35
CA ALA A 319 11.09 0.30 13.89
C ALA A 319 10.41 -0.59 14.94
N TRP A 320 10.33 -1.93 14.79
CA TRP A 320 9.69 -2.80 15.80
C TRP A 320 10.24 -4.24 15.83
N ALA A 321 11.56 -4.41 16.00
CA ALA A 321 12.08 -5.68 16.49
C ALA A 321 12.01 -5.68 18.03
N ARG A 322 10.83 -5.89 18.61
CA ARG A 322 10.69 -6.29 20.03
C ARG A 322 9.48 -7.20 20.23
N ALA A 323 9.83 -8.43 20.63
CA ALA A 323 9.11 -9.45 21.41
C ALA A 323 7.66 -9.76 21.04
#